data_AF-A0A836UKP8-F1
#
_entry.id   AF-A0A836UKP8-F1
#
_cell.length_a   1.000
_cell.length_b   1.000
_cell.length_c   1.000
_cell.angle_alpha   90.00
_cell.angle_beta   90.00
_cell.angle_gamma   90.00
#
_symmetry.space_group_name_H-M   'P 1'
#
loop_
_entity.id
_entity.type
_entity.pdbx_description
1 polymer ?
#
loop_
_entity_poly.entity_id
_entity_poly.type
_entity_poly.pdbx_seq_one_letter_code
_entity_poly.pdbx_strand_id
1 'polypeptide(L)'
;MENDPLAQLRDIHLPEPISWWPLAPGWWVLIVFCLAFAIWLVSKAVQRWRANLYRRQAVQKLVLLNNELSFTNDQKLVMVFEILKQAVNSAYPSQFFSSLEFNAFVAFLQRSCDKPLFELLPDNIDILLYGKTSDDYNRVLIIDNLFDSSQHWVKHHYPEDKLEAQSQC
;
A
#
# COMPACT_ATOMS: atom_id res chain seq x y z
N MET A 1 -44.96 -6.33 -84.38
CA MET A 1 -44.05 -6.70 -83.29
C MET A 1 -43.55 -5.39 -82.71
N GLU A 2 -44.26 -4.90 -81.71
CA GLU A 2 -43.99 -3.62 -81.05
C GLU A 2 -42.94 -3.87 -79.97
N ASN A 3 -41.79 -3.20 -80.09
CA ASN A 3 -40.71 -3.33 -79.12
C ASN A 3 -41.07 -2.52 -77.87
N ASP A 4 -41.34 -3.22 -76.77
CA ASP A 4 -41.71 -2.63 -75.48
C ASP A 4 -40.50 -1.90 -74.86
N PRO A 5 -40.53 -0.55 -74.77
CA PRO A 5 -39.40 0.24 -74.29
C PRO A 5 -39.13 0.10 -72.78
N LEU A 6 -40.01 -0.59 -72.04
CA LEU A 6 -39.82 -0.86 -70.61
C LEU A 6 -38.90 -2.06 -70.33
N ALA A 7 -38.65 -2.92 -71.33
CA ALA A 7 -37.68 -4.01 -71.23
C ALA A 7 -36.22 -3.53 -71.16
N GLN A 8 -35.98 -2.22 -71.29
CA GLN A 8 -34.67 -1.59 -71.28
C GLN A 8 -34.39 -0.81 -69.98
N LEU A 9 -35.17 -1.00 -68.92
CA LEU A 9 -34.72 -0.65 -67.57
C LEU A 9 -33.66 -1.66 -67.11
N ARG A 10 -32.42 -1.33 -67.42
CA ARG A 10 -31.24 -2.06 -66.95
C ARG A 10 -31.19 -1.95 -65.43
N ASP A 11 -31.24 -3.09 -64.74
CA ASP A 11 -31.08 -3.21 -63.29
C ASP A 11 -29.91 -2.35 -62.80
N ILE A 12 -30.19 -1.45 -61.87
CA ILE A 12 -29.16 -0.70 -61.15
C ILE A 12 -28.47 -1.70 -60.22
N HIS A 13 -27.24 -2.11 -60.58
CA HIS A 13 -26.36 -2.82 -59.67
C HIS A 13 -25.98 -1.88 -58.53
N LEU A 14 -26.54 -2.11 -57.34
CA LEU A 14 -26.06 -1.45 -56.13
C LEU A 14 -24.61 -1.91 -55.87
N PRO A 15 -23.69 -1.01 -55.49
CA PRO A 15 -22.34 -1.41 -55.13
C PRO A 15 -22.43 -2.38 -53.95
N GLU A 16 -21.68 -3.47 -54.05
CA GLU A 16 -21.53 -4.43 -52.96
C GLU A 16 -21.18 -3.65 -51.68
N PRO A 17 -21.82 -3.97 -50.54
CA PRO A 17 -21.58 -3.25 -49.30
C PRO A 17 -20.08 -3.31 -49.00
N ILE A 18 -19.48 -2.13 -48.83
CA ILE A 18 -18.09 -1.97 -48.39
C ILE A 18 -17.87 -2.82 -47.14
N SER A 19 -17.24 -3.96 -47.35
CA SER A 19 -16.80 -4.84 -46.28
C SER A 19 -15.70 -4.08 -45.57
N TRP A 20 -15.98 -3.63 -44.35
CA TRP A 20 -15.07 -3.05 -43.35
C TRP A 20 -13.86 -3.93 -42.96
N TRP A 21 -13.52 -4.90 -43.80
CA TRP A 21 -12.50 -5.91 -43.62
C TRP A 21 -11.58 -5.87 -44.85
N PRO A 22 -10.24 -5.90 -44.70
CA PRO A 22 -9.49 -6.11 -43.47
C PRO A 22 -9.24 -4.78 -42.77
N LEU A 23 -9.33 -4.79 -41.44
CA LEU A 23 -8.90 -3.66 -40.62
C LEU A 23 -7.48 -3.27 -41.06
N ALA A 24 -7.31 -2.03 -41.56
CA ALA A 24 -6.02 -1.59 -42.12
C ALA A 24 -4.90 -1.89 -41.11
N PRO A 25 -3.72 -2.38 -41.54
CA PRO A 25 -2.70 -2.93 -40.65
C PRO A 25 -2.26 -1.98 -39.52
N GLY A 26 -2.42 -0.67 -39.69
CA GLY A 26 -2.17 0.33 -38.64
C GLY A 26 -3.05 0.20 -37.38
N TRP A 27 -4.23 -0.41 -37.46
CA TRP A 27 -5.08 -0.65 -36.30
C TRP A 27 -4.49 -1.68 -35.33
N TRP A 28 -3.74 -2.65 -35.84
CA TRP A 28 -3.04 -3.60 -34.99
C TRP A 28 -2.00 -2.90 -34.12
N VAL A 29 -1.30 -1.91 -34.68
CA VAL A 29 -0.34 -1.08 -33.92
C VAL A 29 -1.07 -0.32 -32.80
N LEU A 30 -2.23 0.28 -33.11
CA LEU A 30 -3.06 0.96 -32.12
C LEU A 30 -3.55 0.02 -31.01
N ILE A 31 -4.02 -1.19 -31.36
CA ILE A 31 -4.48 -2.19 -30.40
C ILE A 31 -3.33 -2.61 -29.47
N VAL A 32 -2.16 -2.93 -30.04
CA VAL A 32 -0.97 -3.30 -29.26
C VAL A 32 -0.55 -2.17 -28.33
N PHE A 33 -0.56 -0.93 -28.82
CA PHE A 33 -0.20 0.24 -28.02
C PHE A 33 -1.19 0.46 -26.87
N CYS A 34 -2.49 0.43 -27.14
CA CYS A 34 -3.54 0.52 -26.12
C CYS A 34 -3.42 -0.60 -25.08
N LEU A 35 -3.14 -1.83 -25.51
CA LEU A 35 -2.96 -2.96 -24.60
C LEU A 35 -1.75 -2.74 -23.69
N ALA A 36 -0.60 -2.35 -24.25
CA ALA A 36 0.61 -2.05 -23.48
C ALA A 36 0.38 -0.92 -22.47
N PHE A 37 -0.31 0.14 -22.88
CA PHE A 37 -0.66 1.25 -22.00
C PHE A 37 -1.61 0.82 -20.87
N ALA A 38 -2.62 0.01 -21.17
CA ALA A 38 -3.53 -0.54 -20.17
C ALA A 38 -2.78 -1.44 -19.16
N ILE A 39 -1.89 -2.32 -19.63
CA ILE A 39 -1.05 -3.16 -18.76
C ILE A 39 -0.17 -2.31 -17.85
N TRP A 40 0.44 -1.24 -18.39
CA TRP A 40 1.25 -0.32 -17.61
C TRP A 40 0.45 0.39 -16.52
N LEU A 41 -0.73 0.91 -16.86
CA LEU A 41 -1.64 1.54 -15.90
C LEU A 41 -2.08 0.57 -14.80
N VAL A 42 -2.50 -0.65 -15.18
CA VAL A 42 -2.90 -1.69 -14.22
C VAL A 42 -1.74 -2.05 -13.30
N SER A 43 -0.53 -2.18 -13.84
CA SER A 43 0.67 -2.49 -13.05
C SER A 43 0.97 -1.38 -12.04
N LYS A 44 0.90 -0.11 -12.43
CA LYS A 44 1.03 1.04 -11.52
C LYS A 44 -0.07 1.08 -10.47
N ALA A 45 -1.31 0.80 -10.85
CA ALA A 45 -2.43 0.73 -9.92
C ALA A 45 -2.24 -0.39 -8.90
N VAL A 46 -1.86 -1.60 -9.33
CA VAL A 46 -1.61 -2.75 -8.47
C VAL A 46 -0.43 -2.50 -7.53
N GLN A 47 0.66 -1.90 -8.00
CA GLN A 47 1.79 -1.51 -7.14
C GLN A 47 1.32 -0.54 -6.05
N ARG A 48 0.54 0.48 -6.43
CA ARG A 48 0.01 1.47 -5.47
C ARG A 48 -1.01 0.86 -4.51
N TRP A 49 -1.76 -0.14 -4.96
CA TRP A 49 -2.70 -0.87 -4.13
C TRP A 49 -1.96 -1.77 -3.13
N ARG A 50 -0.98 -2.54 -3.59
CA ARG A 50 -0.10 -3.37 -2.75
C ARG A 50 0.67 -2.54 -1.71
N ALA A 51 1.18 -1.38 -2.10
CA ALA A 51 1.82 -0.42 -1.19
C ALA A 51 0.87 0.11 -0.11
N ASN A 52 -0.45 0.04 -0.32
CA ASN A 52 -1.43 0.44 0.69
C ASN A 52 -2.03 -0.75 1.45
N LEU A 53 -1.85 -1.98 0.99
CA LEU A 53 -2.41 -3.18 1.63
C LEU A 53 -1.78 -3.43 2.99
N TYR A 54 -0.44 -3.42 3.08
CA TYR A 54 0.23 -3.64 4.38
C TYR A 54 -0.17 -2.56 5.39
N ARG A 55 -0.29 -1.30 4.94
CA ARG A 55 -0.73 -0.17 5.80
C ARG A 55 -2.11 -0.42 6.36
N ARG A 56 -3.07 -0.81 5.50
CA ARG A 56 -4.44 -1.13 5.91
C ARG A 56 -4.48 -2.30 6.89
N GLN A 57 -3.75 -3.37 6.59
CA GLN A 57 -3.70 -4.57 7.45
C GLN A 57 -3.07 -4.26 8.80
N ALA A 58 -1.95 -3.54 8.85
CA ALA A 58 -1.28 -3.18 10.09
C ALA A 58 -2.16 -2.25 10.94
N VAL A 59 -2.79 -1.22 10.36
CA VAL A 59 -3.73 -0.35 11.09
C VAL A 59 -4.93 -1.15 11.61
N GLN A 60 -5.51 -2.05 10.81
CA GLN A 60 -6.61 -2.90 11.28
C GLN A 60 -6.19 -3.78 12.45
N LYS A 61 -5.02 -4.44 12.37
CA LYS A 61 -4.48 -5.25 13.47
C LYS A 61 -4.30 -4.43 14.74
N LEU A 62 -3.74 -3.22 14.65
CA LEU A 62 -3.57 -2.32 15.79
C LEU A 62 -4.91 -1.92 16.43
N VAL A 63 -5.92 -1.58 15.60
CA VAL A 63 -7.26 -1.22 16.09
C VAL A 63 -7.94 -2.40 16.78
N LEU A 64 -7.89 -3.59 16.17
CA LEU A 64 -8.43 -4.80 16.77
C LEU A 64 -7.76 -5.09 18.11
N LEU A 65 -6.43 -5.09 18.14
CA LEU A 65 -5.65 -5.35 19.35
C LEU A 65 -5.93 -4.33 20.48
N ASN A 66 -6.14 -3.06 20.14
CA ASN A 66 -6.48 -2.05 21.14
C ASN A 66 -7.84 -2.34 21.81
N ASN A 67 -8.83 -2.72 21.00
CA ASN A 67 -10.19 -3.01 21.44
C ASN A 67 -10.35 -4.37 22.16
N GLU A 68 -9.38 -5.28 22.00
CA GLU A 68 -9.40 -6.58 22.67
C GLU A 68 -9.15 -6.43 24.17
N LEU A 69 -10.15 -6.78 24.98
CA LEU A 69 -10.08 -6.74 26.45
C LEU A 69 -9.45 -8.02 27.03
N SER A 70 -9.29 -9.06 26.21
CA SER A 70 -8.79 -10.38 26.60
C SER A 70 -7.28 -10.39 26.87
N PHE A 71 -6.53 -9.47 26.25
CA PHE A 71 -5.08 -9.38 26.38
C PHE A 71 -4.66 -8.44 27.50
N THR A 72 -3.62 -8.85 28.24
CA THR A 72 -2.96 -7.97 29.21
C THR A 72 -2.21 -6.85 28.49
N ASN A 73 -1.94 -5.77 29.20
CA ASN A 73 -1.15 -4.65 28.71
C ASN A 73 0.23 -5.09 28.19
N ASP A 74 0.89 -6.04 28.84
CA ASP A 74 2.14 -6.67 28.37
C ASP A 74 1.99 -7.36 27.02
N GLN A 75 0.95 -8.18 26.87
CA GLN A 75 0.69 -8.90 25.63
C GLN A 75 0.41 -7.93 24.49
N LYS A 76 -0.38 -6.87 24.74
CA LYS A 76 -0.63 -5.81 23.77
C LYS A 76 0.66 -5.12 23.34
N LEU A 77 1.53 -4.76 24.29
CA LEU A 77 2.82 -4.13 24.00
C LEU A 77 3.66 -4.99 23.03
N VAL A 78 3.85 -6.28 23.36
CA VAL A 78 4.63 -7.20 22.50
C VAL A 78 4.02 -7.29 21.11
N MET A 79 2.71 -7.49 21.01
CA MET A 79 2.01 -7.62 19.73
C MET A 79 2.08 -6.33 18.89
N VAL A 80 2.03 -5.15 19.51
CA VAL A 80 2.21 -3.88 18.78
C VAL A 80 3.60 -3.82 18.15
N PHE A 81 4.66 -4.15 18.89
CA PHE A 81 6.01 -4.18 18.34
C PHE A 81 6.19 -5.22 17.24
N GLU A 82 5.55 -6.40 17.36
CA GLU A 82 5.53 -7.39 16.29
C GLU A 82 4.84 -6.87 15.02
N ILE A 83 3.69 -6.20 15.17
CA ILE A 83 2.98 -5.58 14.04
C ILE A 83 3.83 -4.50 13.39
N LEU A 84 4.51 -3.65 14.19
CA LEU A 84 5.42 -2.63 13.68
C LEU A 84 6.61 -3.25 12.94
N LYS A 85 7.25 -4.29 13.49
CA LYS A 85 8.35 -5.00 12.81
C LYS A 85 7.88 -5.61 11.49
N GLN A 86 6.69 -6.21 11.46
CA GLN A 86 6.10 -6.72 10.22
C GLN A 86 5.84 -5.61 9.21
N ALA A 87 5.33 -4.46 9.67
CA ALA A 87 5.07 -3.30 8.81
C ALA A 87 6.36 -2.69 8.26
N VAL A 88 7.41 -2.57 9.07
CA VAL A 88 8.76 -2.12 8.67
C VAL A 88 9.33 -3.06 7.60
N ASN A 89 9.31 -4.38 7.83
CA ASN A 89 9.81 -5.36 6.84
C ASN A 89 9.02 -5.31 5.52
N SER A 90 7.73 -4.99 5.57
CA SER A 90 6.90 -4.84 4.37
C SER A 90 7.13 -3.52 3.66
N ALA A 91 7.45 -2.45 4.41
CA ALA A 91 7.70 -1.11 3.89
C ALA A 91 9.11 -0.94 3.32
N TYR A 92 10.10 -1.66 3.85
CA TYR A 92 11.51 -1.54 3.50
C TYR A 92 12.15 -2.92 3.27
N PRO A 93 11.77 -3.62 2.19
CA PRO A 93 12.21 -4.98 1.93
C PRO A 93 13.71 -5.10 1.64
N SER A 94 14.37 -4.01 1.21
CA SER A 94 15.81 -4.03 0.88
C SER A 94 16.71 -3.88 2.11
N GLN A 95 16.14 -3.45 3.24
CA GLN A 95 16.87 -3.16 4.48
C GLN A 95 16.49 -4.20 5.53
N PHE A 96 17.46 -4.98 6.00
CA PHE A 96 17.26 -6.04 7.00
C PHE A 96 17.05 -5.44 8.40
N PHE A 97 15.89 -4.85 8.64
CA PHE A 97 15.54 -4.18 9.89
C PHE A 97 15.10 -5.16 11.01
N SER A 98 14.87 -6.43 10.68
CA SER A 98 14.42 -7.45 11.63
C SER A 98 15.43 -7.82 12.72
N SER A 99 16.70 -7.43 12.57
CA SER A 99 17.77 -7.69 13.55
C SER A 99 18.09 -6.51 14.47
N LEU A 100 17.37 -5.39 14.37
CA LEU A 100 17.64 -4.24 15.24
C LEU A 100 17.22 -4.50 16.68
N GLU A 101 18.14 -4.16 17.59
CA GLU A 101 17.88 -4.02 19.02
C GLU A 101 16.80 -2.96 19.28
N PHE A 102 16.08 -3.10 20.40
CA PHE A 102 14.91 -2.28 20.74
C PHE A 102 15.13 -0.76 20.56
N ASN A 103 16.21 -0.22 21.15
CA ASN A 103 16.49 1.22 21.09
C ASN A 103 16.84 1.70 19.68
N ALA A 104 17.58 0.89 18.93
CA ALA A 104 17.92 1.20 17.56
C ALA A 104 16.67 1.14 16.66
N PHE A 105 15.74 0.23 16.95
CA PHE A 105 14.46 0.15 16.28
C PHE A 105 13.57 1.36 16.56
N VAL A 106 13.45 1.81 17.82
CA VAL A 106 12.66 3.00 18.18
C VAL A 106 13.26 4.26 17.54
N ALA A 107 14.58 4.43 17.60
CA ALA A 107 15.27 5.54 16.95
C ALA A 107 15.05 5.56 15.42
N PHE A 108 15.01 4.38 14.80
CA PHE A 108 14.66 4.25 13.39
C PHE A 108 13.22 4.69 13.11
N LEU A 109 12.25 4.25 13.92
CA LEU A 109 10.85 4.64 13.77
C LEU A 109 10.66 6.16 13.86
N GLN A 110 11.35 6.79 14.82
CA GLN A 110 11.39 8.23 15.02
C GLN A 110 11.98 8.96 13.80
N ARG A 111 13.11 8.49 13.27
CA ARG A 111 13.73 9.07 12.05
C ARG A 111 12.88 8.87 10.79
N SER A 112 12.09 7.81 10.75
CA SER A 112 11.31 7.44 9.57
C SER A 112 9.98 8.18 9.42
N CYS A 113 9.71 9.17 10.29
CA CYS A 113 8.53 10.01 10.24
C CYS A 113 8.92 11.47 10.50
N ASP A 114 8.08 12.40 10.04
CA ASP A 114 8.27 13.83 10.24
C ASP A 114 7.87 14.29 11.65
N LYS A 115 6.89 13.60 12.24
CA LYS A 115 6.35 13.90 13.56
C LYS A 115 7.20 13.17 14.61
N PRO A 116 7.51 13.80 15.75
CA PRO A 116 8.06 13.07 16.88
C PRO A 116 7.01 12.08 17.38
N LEU A 117 7.30 10.79 17.23
CA LEU A 117 6.46 9.68 17.66
C LEU A 117 7.24 8.86 18.70
N PHE A 118 6.53 8.12 19.56
CA PHE A 118 7.17 7.24 20.55
C PHE A 118 8.03 7.98 21.60
N GLU A 119 7.77 9.27 21.89
CA GLU A 119 8.52 10.05 22.88
C GLU A 119 8.29 9.58 24.32
N LEU A 120 7.13 8.96 24.60
CA LEU A 120 6.78 8.47 25.93
C LEU A 120 7.34 7.07 26.23
N LEU A 121 8.06 6.44 25.28
CA LEU A 121 8.68 5.15 25.51
C LEU A 121 9.96 5.33 26.34
N PRO A 122 10.19 4.49 27.37
CA PRO A 122 11.45 4.46 28.09
C PRO A 122 12.56 3.81 27.25
N ASP A 123 13.81 4.09 27.63
CA ASP A 123 15.02 3.55 26.99
C ASP A 123 15.22 2.03 27.16
N ASN A 124 14.36 1.36 27.93
CA ASN A 124 14.40 -0.09 28.09
C ASN A 124 12.99 -0.69 28.12
N ILE A 125 12.76 -1.66 27.25
CA ILE A 125 11.52 -2.45 27.17
C ILE A 125 11.23 -3.24 28.45
N ASP A 126 12.26 -3.66 29.20
CA ASP A 126 12.09 -4.38 30.47
C ASP A 126 11.36 -3.54 31.51
N ILE A 127 11.52 -2.21 31.44
CA ILE A 127 10.80 -1.27 32.31
C ILE A 127 9.31 -1.28 31.96
N LEU A 128 8.95 -1.44 30.68
CA LEU A 128 7.55 -1.56 30.28
C LEU A 128 6.96 -2.93 30.61
N LEU A 129 7.72 -4.02 30.42
CA LEU A 129 7.24 -5.39 30.63
C LEU A 129 7.20 -5.78 32.11
N TYR A 130 8.21 -5.37 32.87
CA TYR A 130 8.41 -5.82 34.25
C TYR A 130 8.46 -4.67 35.27
N GLY A 131 8.32 -3.41 34.83
CA GLY A 131 8.29 -2.25 35.71
C GLY A 131 7.17 -2.37 36.74
N LYS A 132 7.56 -2.26 38.02
CA LYS A 132 6.67 -2.44 39.16
C LYS A 132 5.49 -1.45 39.13
N THR A 133 4.34 -1.97 39.54
CA THR A 133 2.95 -1.48 39.58
C THR A 133 2.66 -0.15 40.30
N SER A 134 3.65 0.70 40.60
CA SER A 134 3.38 1.92 41.38
C SER A 134 2.63 3.02 40.61
N ASP A 135 2.49 2.90 39.28
CA ASP A 135 1.89 3.95 38.45
C ASP A 135 1.14 3.39 37.23
N ASP A 136 0.12 2.56 37.48
CA ASP A 136 -0.71 1.92 36.45
C ASP A 136 -1.35 2.94 35.49
N TYR A 137 -1.67 4.14 35.99
CA TYR A 137 -2.16 5.26 35.19
C TYR A 137 -1.16 5.69 34.11
N ASN A 138 0.11 5.92 34.49
CA ASN A 138 1.16 6.27 33.54
C ASN A 138 1.39 5.16 32.51
N ARG A 139 1.24 3.90 32.93
CA ARG A 139 1.39 2.76 32.03
C ARG A 139 0.30 2.69 30.97
N VAL A 140 -0.96 2.91 31.35
CA VAL A 140 -2.08 3.00 30.40
C VAL A 140 -1.86 4.14 29.42
N LEU A 141 -1.46 5.32 29.89
CA LEU A 141 -1.15 6.46 29.02
C LEU A 141 -0.03 6.17 28.00
N ILE A 142 1.04 5.50 28.42
CA ILE A 142 2.15 5.11 27.52
C ILE A 142 1.64 4.13 26.45
N ILE A 143 0.81 3.16 26.82
CA ILE A 143 0.27 2.16 25.90
C ILE A 143 -0.67 2.82 24.89
N ASP A 144 -1.58 3.68 25.34
CA ASP A 144 -2.49 4.42 24.46
C ASP A 144 -1.71 5.30 23.47
N ASN A 145 -0.69 6.02 23.96
CA ASN A 145 0.19 6.80 23.11
C ASN A 145 0.99 5.93 22.11
N LEU A 146 1.41 4.73 22.53
CA LEU A 146 2.08 3.78 21.65
C LEU A 146 1.15 3.33 20.52
N PHE A 147 -0.12 3.02 20.80
CA PHE A 147 -1.09 2.67 19.76
C PHE A 147 -1.31 3.82 18.79
N ASP A 148 -1.51 5.04 19.28
CA ASP A 148 -1.70 6.23 18.45
C ASP A 148 -0.46 6.52 17.58
N SER A 149 0.73 6.47 18.19
CA SER A 149 2.01 6.65 17.50
C SER A 149 2.21 5.58 16.42
N SER A 150 1.89 4.33 16.73
CA SER A 150 2.00 3.20 15.80
C SER A 150 1.07 3.37 14.60
N GLN A 151 -0.20 3.72 14.84
CA GLN A 151 -1.16 3.96 13.76
C GLN A 151 -0.75 5.15 12.89
N HIS A 152 -0.24 6.22 13.50
CA HIS A 152 0.24 7.39 12.77
C HIS A 152 1.45 7.03 11.90
N TRP A 153 2.42 6.32 12.46
CA TRP A 153 3.63 5.89 11.75
C TRP A 153 3.28 5.02 10.54
N VAL A 154 2.45 3.99 10.70
CA VAL A 154 2.05 3.10 9.60
C VAL A 154 1.39 3.86 8.45
N LYS A 155 0.69 4.97 8.73
CA LYS A 155 0.02 5.80 7.71
C LYS A 155 0.98 6.77 7.02
N HIS A 156 1.96 7.33 7.74
CA HIS A 156 2.73 8.51 7.31
C HIS A 156 4.25 8.32 7.27
N HIS A 157 4.77 7.11 7.48
CA HIS A 157 6.20 6.86 7.34
C HIS A 157 6.68 7.17 5.92
N TYR A 158 7.95 7.56 5.81
CA TYR A 158 8.57 7.89 4.54
C TYR A 158 8.67 6.67 3.61
N PRO A 159 8.59 6.87 2.27
CA PRO A 159 8.94 5.83 1.33
C PRO A 159 10.44 5.54 1.39
N GLU A 160 10.83 4.32 1.02
CA GLU A 160 12.22 3.83 1.02
C GLU A 160 13.18 4.79 0.30
N ASP A 161 12.82 5.29 -0.87
CA ASP A 161 13.59 6.25 -1.67
C ASP A 161 14.04 7.50 -0.87
N LYS A 162 13.19 8.00 0.04
CA LYS A 162 13.48 9.19 0.84
C LYS A 162 14.46 8.88 1.98
N LEU A 163 14.42 7.67 2.53
CA LEU A 163 15.34 7.24 3.59
C LEU A 163 16.75 6.97 3.05
N GLU A 164 16.87 6.38 1.85
CA GLU A 164 18.17 6.18 1.20
C GLU A 164 18.85 7.52 0.89
N ALA A 165 18.10 8.52 0.43
CA ALA A 165 18.64 9.86 0.21
C ALA A 165 19.14 10.52 1.51
N GLN A 166 18.52 10.22 2.65
CA GLN A 166 18.91 10.74 3.96
C GLN A 166 20.07 9.99 4.61
N SER A 167 20.35 8.74 4.24
CA SER A 167 21.47 7.97 4.80
C SER A 167 22.80 8.24 4.08
N GLN A 168 22.74 8.77 2.86
CA GLN A 168 23.92 9.11 2.05
C GLN A 168 24.45 10.54 2.27
N CYS A 169 23.76 11.38 3.03
CA CYS A 169 24.20 12.72 3.43
C CYS A 169 24.81 12.68 4.84
#